data_AF-A0A523TZE3-F1
#
_entry.id   AF-A0A523TZE3-F1
#
_cell.length_a   1.000
_cell.length_b   1.000
_cell.length_c   1.000
_cell.angle_alpha   90.00
_cell.angle_beta   90.00
_cell.angle_gamma   90.00
#
_symmetry.space_group_name_H-M   'P 1'
#
loop_
_entity.id
_entity.type
_entity.pdbx_description
1 polymer ?
#
loop_
_entity_poly.entity_id
_entity_poly.type
_entity_poly.pdbx_seq_one_letter_code
_entity_poly.pdbx_strand_id
1 'polypeptide(L)'
;MNETDVTLLFIIEMDIIDYERKGMMRINAIYILSFCVLVLQTQPAYAKIYHYSLLELVEKADYIVTGKVVEVGDTTAVVKLDQVIEGRITEKQITVTGIYAHHCLGKTKNFTKGDNVLLFLSAPKGGVYKVICGGQGKITLHDGVIKAYYFTSAKEYKVNDFIKSVKRLIEISEISDGDAKIRILFDLCESPDPVLRRSAWRYIRMKVYRSGKSTELRKNVIKMLSSKYPDTRIEGVNLLACFKDAEAAKLIVKAAWDPDYNVVANAILTLYRIDRPKAVEILVGLGKHKDHMVRTFACLELYRNGHPGHKEACRKLFASKDEKVLIAAAKMLTRAGVRGEAVKEVIYPKLVGMLDNSSEELLSAALFGLSACDEPEALRLLMPFLVKKETSGKTKAEVVRGIHHVLLRTKDEYFAGNPDLKKYLHENLHLVIEHLEGDGLNPKSAISILRIVGTPVAIEALKRAVKNHPDPTVRQFAEASLKEKREVNGGCASGSGAKIALLLPLLLLVFFAVFRKKIFKTR
;
A
#
# COMPACT_ATOMS: atom_id res chain seq x y z
N MET A 1 2.97 10.84 1.66
CA MET A 1 3.30 9.41 1.46
C MET A 1 2.06 8.63 1.84
N ASN A 2 1.50 7.87 0.89
CA ASN A 2 0.44 6.90 1.17
C ASN A 2 1.07 5.62 1.78
N GLU A 3 0.23 4.78 2.38
CA GLU A 3 0.50 3.50 3.05
C GLU A 3 1.47 2.52 2.37
N THR A 4 1.82 2.73 1.11
CA THR A 4 2.79 1.92 0.37
C THR A 4 4.21 1.98 0.93
N ASP A 5 4.64 3.06 1.58
CA ASP A 5 6.07 3.23 1.89
C ASP A 5 6.55 2.56 3.18
N VAL A 6 5.66 2.41 4.17
CA VAL A 6 5.94 1.54 5.34
C VAL A 6 5.90 0.08 4.88
N THR A 7 4.93 -0.26 4.03
CA THR A 7 4.84 -1.59 3.41
C THR A 7 6.05 -1.89 2.52
N LEU A 8 6.63 -0.90 1.83
CA LEU A 8 7.83 -1.06 1.00
C LEU A 8 9.07 -1.36 1.84
N LEU A 9 9.23 -0.71 3.00
CA LEU A 9 10.33 -1.00 3.93
C LEU A 9 10.22 -2.42 4.52
N PHE A 10 8.99 -2.87 4.81
CA PHE A 10 8.73 -4.23 5.28
C PHE A 10 8.85 -5.31 4.17
N ILE A 11 8.54 -4.98 2.91
CA ILE A 11 8.73 -5.88 1.75
C ILE A 11 10.22 -6.03 1.42
N ILE A 12 11.01 -4.95 1.49
CA ILE A 12 12.44 -5.01 1.19
C ILE A 12 13.21 -5.83 2.25
N GLU A 13 12.85 -5.74 3.53
CA GLU A 13 13.44 -6.61 4.56
C GLU A 13 13.12 -8.10 4.32
N MET A 14 11.93 -8.42 3.82
CA MET A 14 11.49 -9.80 3.57
C MET A 14 12.04 -10.37 2.26
N ASP A 15 12.15 -9.57 1.20
CA ASP A 15 12.75 -9.99 -0.08
C ASP A 15 14.26 -10.26 0.08
N ILE A 16 14.96 -9.53 0.96
CA ILE A 16 16.38 -9.78 1.26
C ILE A 16 16.57 -11.12 1.98
N ILE A 17 15.68 -11.47 2.92
CA ILE A 17 15.73 -12.74 3.67
C ILE A 17 15.36 -13.94 2.79
N ASP A 18 14.42 -13.77 1.85
CA ASP A 18 14.04 -14.82 0.90
C ASP A 18 15.09 -15.01 -0.21
N TYR A 19 15.88 -13.96 -0.52
CA TYR A 19 17.05 -14.03 -1.39
C TYR A 19 18.20 -14.82 -0.78
N GLU A 20 18.48 -14.65 0.52
CA GLU A 20 19.53 -15.41 1.23
C GLU A 20 19.22 -16.91 1.32
N ARG A 21 17.94 -17.29 1.44
CA ARG A 21 17.52 -18.71 1.49
C ARG A 21 17.66 -19.48 0.18
N LYS A 22 17.70 -18.81 -0.97
CA LYS A 22 17.68 -19.44 -2.30
C LYS A 22 19.05 -19.62 -2.96
N GLY A 23 20.15 -19.32 -2.28
CA GLY A 23 21.50 -19.60 -2.80
C GLY A 23 21.85 -18.90 -4.13
N MET A 24 21.11 -17.86 -4.53
CA MET A 24 21.42 -17.06 -5.72
C MET A 24 22.46 -16.00 -5.37
N MET A 25 23.72 -16.33 -5.60
CA MET A 25 24.82 -15.37 -5.47
C MET A 25 24.82 -14.34 -6.61
N ARG A 26 25.08 -13.08 -6.23
CA ARG A 26 25.49 -11.90 -7.03
C ARG A 26 24.43 -10.86 -7.41
N ILE A 27 23.59 -10.46 -6.45
CA ILE A 27 23.42 -9.01 -6.26
C ILE A 27 24.58 -8.60 -5.34
N ASN A 28 25.53 -7.79 -5.83
CA ASN A 28 26.71 -7.41 -5.05
C ASN A 28 26.26 -6.98 -3.65
N ALA A 29 26.84 -7.58 -2.60
CA ALA A 29 26.63 -7.15 -1.22
C ALA A 29 26.83 -5.63 -1.08
N ILE A 30 27.63 -5.02 -1.95
CA ILE A 30 27.81 -3.57 -2.09
C ILE A 30 26.50 -2.84 -2.44
N TYR A 31 25.63 -3.36 -3.30
CA TYR A 31 24.34 -2.72 -3.63
C TYR A 31 23.35 -2.82 -2.48
N ILE A 32 23.26 -3.97 -1.81
CA ILE A 32 22.43 -4.13 -0.62
C ILE A 32 22.97 -3.26 0.51
N LEU A 33 24.29 -3.24 0.73
CA LEU A 33 24.91 -2.38 1.74
C LEU A 33 24.78 -0.89 1.38
N SER A 34 24.87 -0.51 0.10
CA SER A 34 24.65 0.87 -0.35
C SER A 34 23.19 1.28 -0.22
N PHE A 35 22.24 0.39 -0.51
CA PHE A 35 20.82 0.61 -0.31
C PHE A 35 20.48 0.69 1.18
N CYS A 36 21.02 -0.22 2.00
CA CYS A 36 20.88 -0.20 3.46
C CYS A 36 21.54 1.03 4.07
N VAL A 37 22.71 1.48 3.59
CA VAL A 37 23.35 2.73 4.05
C VAL A 37 22.54 3.94 3.59
N LEU A 38 21.98 3.95 2.38
CA LEU A 38 21.09 5.01 1.91
C LEU A 38 19.81 5.06 2.74
N VAL A 39 19.19 3.91 3.02
CA VAL A 39 18.00 3.78 3.88
C VAL A 39 18.34 4.15 5.33
N LEU A 40 19.44 3.67 5.91
CA LEU A 40 19.85 3.96 7.29
C LEU A 40 20.36 5.40 7.48
N GLN A 41 20.89 6.06 6.45
CA GLN A 41 21.26 7.48 6.48
C GLN A 41 20.06 8.39 6.20
N THR A 42 19.09 7.93 5.42
CA THR A 42 17.84 8.67 5.19
C THR A 42 16.85 8.47 6.33
N GLN A 43 16.80 7.34 7.01
CA GLN A 43 15.88 7.04 8.12
C GLN A 43 15.91 8.08 9.26
N PRO A 44 17.06 8.57 9.79
CA PRO A 44 17.07 9.62 10.81
C PRO A 44 16.58 10.99 10.30
N ALA A 45 16.72 11.26 9.00
CA ALA A 45 16.24 12.48 8.35
C ALA A 45 14.76 12.37 7.93
N TYR A 46 14.27 11.17 7.60
CA TYR A 46 12.87 10.87 7.25
C TYR A 46 11.99 10.62 8.47
N ALA A 47 12.53 10.02 9.54
CA ALA A 47 11.88 9.90 10.84
C ALA A 47 11.64 11.27 11.51
N LYS A 48 12.30 12.34 11.03
CA LYS A 48 12.03 13.73 11.42
C LYS A 48 10.84 14.36 10.70
N ILE A 49 10.23 13.73 9.70
CA ILE A 49 8.91 14.10 9.19
C ILE A 49 7.89 13.50 10.16
N TYR A 50 7.80 14.07 11.36
CA TYR A 50 6.87 13.63 12.40
C TYR A 50 5.44 13.72 11.87
N HIS A 51 4.79 12.60 11.59
CA HIS A 51 3.33 12.60 11.47
C HIS A 51 2.75 12.83 12.86
N TYR A 52 2.61 14.08 13.28
CA TYR A 52 1.94 14.41 14.53
C TYR A 52 0.49 13.91 14.48
N SER A 53 0.05 13.29 15.57
CA SER A 53 -1.39 13.14 15.83
C SER A 53 -2.05 14.51 15.93
N LEU A 54 -3.38 14.56 15.78
CA LEU A 54 -4.11 15.82 15.92
C LEU A 54 -3.91 16.44 17.32
N LEU A 55 -3.84 15.61 18.37
CA LEU A 55 -3.52 16.07 19.72
C LEU A 55 -2.08 16.63 19.83
N GLU A 56 -1.09 15.98 19.22
CA GLU A 56 0.29 16.51 19.21
C GLU A 56 0.41 17.80 18.38
N LEU A 57 -0.40 17.96 17.32
CA LEU A 57 -0.47 19.22 16.58
C LEU A 57 -1.05 20.33 17.47
N VAL A 58 -2.12 20.04 18.20
CA VAL A 58 -2.72 20.96 19.17
C VAL A 58 -1.70 21.33 20.27
N GLU A 59 -1.05 20.36 20.90
CA GLU A 59 -0.04 20.59 21.95
C GLU A 59 1.18 21.42 21.47
N LYS A 60 1.43 21.47 20.16
CA LYS A 60 2.56 22.22 19.57
C LYS A 60 2.16 23.56 18.98
N ALA A 61 0.87 23.78 18.77
CA ALA A 61 0.37 24.98 18.12
C ALA A 61 0.26 26.12 19.13
N ASP A 62 0.86 27.25 18.78
CA ASP A 62 0.61 28.52 19.47
C ASP A 62 -0.69 29.16 18.96
N TYR A 63 -1.09 28.84 17.72
CA TYR A 63 -2.33 29.32 17.10
C TYR A 63 -2.97 28.23 16.24
N ILE A 64 -4.30 28.17 16.26
CA ILE A 64 -5.07 27.29 15.38
C ILE A 64 -6.11 28.15 14.68
N VAL A 65 -6.11 28.15 13.34
CA VAL A 65 -6.95 29.05 12.55
C VAL A 65 -7.59 28.35 11.36
N THR A 66 -8.74 28.85 10.94
CA THR A 66 -9.31 28.55 9.63
C THR A 66 -9.26 29.79 8.74
N GLY A 67 -9.14 29.58 7.44
CA GLY A 67 -9.13 30.68 6.47
C GLY A 67 -9.05 30.21 5.03
N LYS A 68 -9.05 31.18 4.11
CA LYS A 68 -8.91 30.97 2.67
C LYS A 68 -7.56 31.44 2.16
N VAL A 69 -6.86 30.59 1.42
CA VAL A 69 -5.59 30.91 0.77
C VAL A 69 -5.85 31.87 -0.39
N VAL A 70 -5.35 33.10 -0.29
CA VAL A 70 -5.57 34.14 -1.31
C VAL A 70 -4.37 34.31 -2.25
N GLU A 71 -3.18 34.00 -1.77
CA GLU A 71 -1.94 34.09 -2.54
C GLU A 71 -0.95 32.99 -2.13
N VAL A 72 -0.21 32.45 -3.09
CA VAL A 72 0.84 31.45 -2.86
C VAL A 72 2.11 31.92 -3.56
N GLY A 73 3.08 32.39 -2.77
CA GLY A 73 4.40 32.79 -3.23
C GLY A 73 5.37 31.61 -3.32
N ASP A 74 6.67 31.93 -3.33
CA ASP A 74 7.72 30.91 -3.44
C ASP A 74 7.95 30.13 -2.16
N THR A 75 7.91 30.77 -0.99
CA THR A 75 8.12 30.09 0.31
C THR A 75 7.05 30.41 1.34
N THR A 76 6.09 31.23 0.95
CA THR A 76 5.02 31.75 1.79
C THR A 76 3.67 31.68 1.09
N ALA A 77 2.60 31.72 1.88
CA ALA A 77 1.24 31.93 1.39
C ALA A 77 0.54 32.98 2.24
N VAL A 78 -0.40 33.72 1.65
CA VAL A 78 -1.27 34.65 2.37
C VAL A 78 -2.62 33.99 2.58
N VAL A 79 -3.08 33.99 3.83
CA VAL A 79 -4.33 33.36 4.24
C VAL A 79 -5.24 34.43 4.84
N LYS A 80 -6.42 34.62 4.24
CA LYS A 80 -7.49 35.43 4.81
C LYS A 80 -8.20 34.61 5.87
N LEU A 81 -8.22 35.11 7.11
CA LEU A 81 -8.76 34.38 8.24
C LEU A 81 -10.29 34.40 8.26
N ASP A 82 -10.88 33.24 8.57
CA ASP A 82 -12.32 33.07 8.79
C ASP A 82 -12.61 32.96 10.29
N GLN A 83 -11.85 32.14 11.01
CA GLN A 83 -11.97 31.94 12.46
C GLN A 83 -10.61 31.67 13.09
N VAL A 84 -10.35 32.29 14.24
CA VAL A 84 -9.27 31.89 15.16
C VAL A 84 -9.86 30.93 16.19
N ILE A 85 -9.37 29.69 16.21
CA ILE A 85 -9.83 28.62 17.12
C ILE A 85 -9.03 28.66 18.42
N GLU A 86 -7.72 28.88 18.33
CA GLU A 86 -6.78 28.95 19.45
C GLU A 86 -5.79 30.10 19.26
N GLY A 87 -5.41 30.77 20.35
CA GLY A 87 -4.58 31.97 20.34
C GLY A 87 -5.34 33.26 19.99
N ARG A 88 -4.61 34.37 19.84
CA ARG A 88 -5.18 35.70 19.52
C ARG A 88 -4.48 36.31 18.30
N ILE A 89 -5.22 36.45 17.20
CA ILE A 89 -4.78 37.14 15.98
C ILE A 89 -5.78 38.26 15.67
N THR A 90 -5.29 39.47 15.46
CA THR A 90 -6.13 40.66 15.20
C THR A 90 -6.26 40.99 13.72
N GLU A 91 -5.30 40.52 12.93
CA GLU A 91 -5.17 40.75 11.52
C GLU A 91 -6.18 39.91 10.73
N LYS A 92 -6.83 40.51 9.73
CA LYS A 92 -7.77 39.79 8.85
C LYS A 92 -7.06 38.83 7.87
N GLN A 93 -5.75 39.02 7.69
CA GLN A 93 -4.92 38.19 6.83
C GLN A 93 -3.57 37.96 7.52
N ILE A 94 -3.02 36.76 7.34
CA ILE A 94 -1.70 36.40 7.84
C ILE A 94 -0.85 35.83 6.72
N THR A 95 0.45 36.05 6.83
CA THR A 95 1.45 35.40 5.98
C THR A 95 1.98 34.16 6.69
N VAL A 96 1.92 33.02 6.03
CA VAL A 96 2.40 31.74 6.55
C VAL A 96 3.58 31.23 5.75
N THR A 97 4.54 30.58 6.42
CA THR A 97 5.64 29.80 5.82
C THR A 97 5.51 28.32 6.17
N GLY A 98 6.36 27.46 5.60
CA GLY A 98 6.25 26.01 5.74
C GLY A 98 5.23 25.40 4.77
N ILE A 99 5.02 26.04 3.62
CA ILE A 99 4.01 25.65 2.62
C ILE A 99 4.41 24.46 1.73
N TYR A 100 5.52 23.78 2.04
CA TYR A 100 6.04 22.65 1.28
C TYR A 100 5.89 21.33 2.03
N ALA A 101 5.37 20.30 1.35
CA ALA A 101 5.60 18.91 1.73
C ALA A 101 6.96 18.46 1.20
N HIS A 102 7.72 17.76 2.04
CA HIS A 102 8.93 17.05 1.64
C HIS A 102 8.60 15.56 1.46
N HIS A 103 9.08 14.97 0.36
CA HIS A 103 8.95 13.54 0.08
C HIS A 103 10.19 13.01 -0.65
N CYS A 104 10.26 11.68 -0.83
CA CYS A 104 11.40 10.98 -1.45
C CYS A 104 11.83 11.55 -2.80
N LEU A 105 10.87 12.05 -3.57
CA LEU A 105 11.11 12.57 -4.93
C LEU A 105 11.26 14.10 -5.01
N GLY A 106 11.35 14.81 -3.87
CA GLY A 106 11.50 16.27 -3.85
C GLY A 106 10.55 16.99 -2.89
N LYS A 107 10.20 18.25 -3.23
CA LYS A 107 9.28 19.08 -2.44
C LYS A 107 8.11 19.50 -3.31
N THR A 108 6.91 19.45 -2.76
CA THR A 108 5.67 19.89 -3.43
C THR A 108 5.02 21.02 -2.64
N LYS A 109 4.55 22.06 -3.32
CA LYS A 109 3.76 23.13 -2.68
C LYS A 109 2.43 22.51 -2.23
N ASN A 110 2.17 22.57 -0.94
CA ASN A 110 0.97 22.04 -0.31
C ASN A 110 -0.20 23.02 -0.33
N PHE A 111 -0.04 24.24 -0.86
CA PHE A 111 -1.06 25.29 -0.84
C PHE A 111 -1.45 25.63 -2.27
N THR A 112 -2.75 25.79 -2.50
CA THR A 112 -3.31 26.28 -3.76
C THR A 112 -4.19 27.49 -3.48
N LYS A 113 -4.09 28.51 -4.34
CA LYS A 113 -4.95 29.69 -4.24
C LYS A 113 -6.41 29.27 -4.34
N GLY A 114 -7.23 29.72 -3.40
CA GLY A 114 -8.64 29.37 -3.28
C GLY A 114 -8.94 28.29 -2.25
N ASP A 115 -7.94 27.57 -1.74
CA ASP A 115 -8.14 26.53 -0.71
C ASP A 115 -8.73 27.14 0.57
N ASN A 116 -9.77 26.51 1.13
CA ASN A 116 -10.13 26.72 2.53
C ASN A 116 -9.29 25.77 3.38
N VAL A 117 -8.68 26.27 4.44
CA VAL A 117 -7.68 25.55 5.22
C VAL A 117 -7.93 25.69 6.71
N LEU A 118 -7.61 24.63 7.46
CA LEU A 118 -7.35 24.65 8.90
C LEU A 118 -5.84 24.50 9.11
N LEU A 119 -5.25 25.42 9.86
CA LEU A 119 -3.80 25.52 10.07
C LEU A 119 -3.45 25.46 11.56
N PHE A 120 -2.36 24.75 11.85
CA PHE A 120 -1.69 24.73 13.15
C PHE A 120 -0.38 25.51 13.01
N LEU A 121 -0.24 26.59 13.75
CA LEU A 121 0.81 27.58 13.56
C LEU A 121 1.65 27.72 14.83
N SER A 122 2.96 27.91 14.65
CA SER A 122 3.81 28.43 15.73
C SER A 122 3.81 29.95 15.72
N ALA A 123 4.32 30.54 16.79
CA ALA A 123 4.46 31.98 16.97
C ALA A 123 5.17 32.64 15.77
N PRO A 124 4.69 33.83 15.36
CA PRO A 124 5.22 34.50 14.18
C PRO A 124 6.65 34.99 14.44
N LYS A 125 7.48 34.92 13.40
CA LYS A 125 8.80 35.56 13.38
C LYS A 125 8.80 36.64 12.31
N GLY A 126 8.91 37.91 12.73
CA GLY A 126 8.81 39.06 11.82
C GLY A 126 7.45 39.15 11.11
N GLY A 127 6.35 38.84 11.81
CA GLY A 127 5.00 38.85 11.24
C GLY A 127 4.64 37.65 10.36
N VAL A 128 5.57 36.71 10.14
CA VAL A 128 5.33 35.48 9.37
C VAL A 128 5.13 34.30 10.30
N TYR A 129 3.94 33.70 10.25
CA TYR A 129 3.59 32.51 11.01
C TYR A 129 4.18 31.27 10.34
N LYS A 130 4.59 30.28 11.12
CA LYS A 130 5.12 29.02 10.56
C LYS A 130 4.10 27.91 10.74
N VAL A 131 3.71 27.28 9.63
CA VAL A 131 2.88 26.08 9.65
C VAL A 131 3.66 24.93 10.30
N ILE A 132 3.04 24.28 11.29
CA ILE A 132 3.64 23.14 11.98
C ILE A 132 3.58 21.93 11.05
N CYS A 133 4.73 21.58 10.48
CA CYS A 133 4.85 20.46 9.56
C CYS A 133 4.80 19.13 10.31
N GLY A 134 3.62 18.52 10.34
CA GLY A 134 3.49 17.10 10.68
C GLY A 134 2.67 16.32 9.68
N GLY A 135 3.12 16.24 8.42
CA GLY A 135 2.40 15.56 7.32
C GLY A 135 1.00 16.11 6.97
N GLN A 136 0.38 16.90 7.85
CA GLN A 136 -0.99 17.41 7.81
C GLN A 136 -1.08 18.90 8.23
N GLY A 137 0.03 19.64 8.27
CA GLY A 137 0.07 21.03 8.74
C GLY A 137 -0.90 21.99 8.01
N LYS A 138 -1.42 21.55 6.87
CA LYS A 138 -2.61 22.08 6.22
C LYS A 138 -3.68 20.98 6.16
N ILE A 139 -4.84 21.24 6.72
CA ILE A 139 -6.05 20.43 6.50
C ILE A 139 -6.96 21.20 5.54
N THR A 140 -7.14 20.68 4.33
CA THR A 140 -8.03 21.31 3.34
C THR A 140 -9.50 21.05 3.69
N LEU A 141 -10.31 22.10 3.65
CA LEU A 141 -11.76 22.08 3.89
C LEU A 141 -12.45 22.16 2.52
N HIS A 142 -13.02 21.06 2.05
CA HIS A 142 -13.70 20.97 0.75
C HIS A 142 -15.21 21.06 0.94
N ASP A 143 -15.86 22.12 0.48
CA ASP A 143 -17.33 22.26 0.43
C ASP A 143 -18.05 21.89 1.76
N GLY A 144 -17.49 22.33 2.89
CA GLY A 144 -18.03 22.03 4.23
C GLY A 144 -17.64 20.66 4.80
N VAL A 145 -16.75 19.95 4.13
CA VAL A 145 -16.31 18.60 4.47
C VAL A 145 -14.78 18.49 4.50
N ILE A 146 -14.24 17.72 5.45
CA ILE A 146 -12.83 17.36 5.52
C ILE A 146 -12.68 15.94 5.00
N LYS A 147 -11.95 15.79 3.89
CA LYS A 147 -11.54 14.48 3.37
C LYS A 147 -10.29 14.02 4.08
N ALA A 148 -10.49 13.06 4.96
CA ALA A 148 -9.47 12.53 5.82
C ALA A 148 -9.07 11.14 5.28
N TYR A 149 -7.90 11.06 4.64
CA TYR A 149 -7.36 9.79 4.13
C TYR A 149 -6.75 8.99 5.27
N TYR A 150 -7.38 7.87 5.65
CA TYR A 150 -6.82 6.99 6.68
C TYR A 150 -7.15 5.51 6.38
N PHE A 151 -6.13 4.70 6.13
CA PHE A 151 -6.01 3.23 6.26
C PHE A 151 -6.99 2.30 5.58
N THR A 152 -7.93 2.78 4.75
CA THR A 152 -8.65 1.99 3.71
C THR A 152 -9.81 2.75 3.06
N SER A 153 -10.24 3.90 3.63
CA SER A 153 -11.29 4.73 3.02
C SER A 153 -11.12 6.20 3.36
N ALA A 154 -11.37 7.08 2.38
CA ALA A 154 -11.54 8.49 2.66
C ALA A 154 -12.83 8.64 3.48
N LYS A 155 -12.70 9.10 4.74
CA LYS A 155 -13.87 9.49 5.53
C LYS A 155 -14.06 11.00 5.41
N GLU A 156 -15.31 11.36 5.21
CA GLU A 156 -15.76 12.73 5.11
C GLU A 156 -16.31 13.17 6.47
N TYR A 157 -15.76 14.24 7.02
CA TYR A 157 -16.23 14.83 8.28
C TYR A 157 -16.79 16.23 8.01
N LYS A 158 -17.93 16.56 8.58
CA LYS A 158 -18.42 17.95 8.54
C LYS A 158 -17.40 18.85 9.25
N VAL A 159 -17.07 19.98 8.63
CA VAL A 159 -16.07 20.93 9.15
C VAL A 159 -16.41 21.35 10.58
N ASN A 160 -17.67 21.65 10.87
CA ASN A 160 -18.10 22.09 12.20
C ASN A 160 -17.90 21.02 13.27
N ASP A 161 -18.22 19.75 12.96
CA ASP A 161 -18.03 18.64 13.89
C ASP A 161 -16.53 18.43 14.15
N PHE A 162 -15.70 18.50 13.10
CA PHE A 162 -14.25 18.39 13.23
C PHE A 162 -13.64 19.53 14.07
N ILE A 163 -14.08 20.78 13.87
CA ILE A 163 -13.65 21.91 14.68
C ILE A 163 -14.04 21.72 16.15
N LYS A 164 -15.24 21.17 16.42
CA LYS A 164 -15.66 20.81 17.78
C LYS A 164 -14.72 19.76 18.39
N SER A 165 -14.30 18.75 17.63
CA SER A 165 -13.30 17.77 18.07
C SER A 165 -11.96 18.45 18.39
N VAL A 166 -11.49 19.36 17.53
CA VAL A 166 -10.23 20.11 17.76
C VAL A 166 -10.31 20.93 19.05
N LYS A 167 -11.41 21.64 19.29
CA LYS A 167 -11.64 22.38 20.54
C LYS A 167 -11.56 21.49 21.77
N ARG A 168 -12.18 20.31 21.71
CA ARG A 168 -12.09 19.34 22.81
C ARG A 168 -10.66 18.83 23.02
N LEU A 169 -9.87 18.68 21.96
CA LEU A 169 -8.45 18.31 22.09
C LEU A 169 -7.60 19.43 22.68
N ILE A 170 -7.93 20.70 22.45
CA ILE A 170 -7.28 21.85 23.10
C ILE A 170 -7.49 21.75 24.62
N GLU A 171 -8.74 21.61 25.07
CA GLU A 171 -9.05 21.46 26.51
C GLU A 171 -8.28 20.30 27.16
N ILE A 172 -8.10 19.19 26.43
CA ILE A 172 -7.34 18.03 26.93
C ILE A 172 -5.84 18.31 26.93
N SER A 173 -5.33 19.06 25.95
CA SER A 173 -3.91 19.38 25.85
C SER A 173 -3.40 20.19 27.05
N GLU A 174 -4.25 21.04 27.61
CA GLU A 174 -3.99 21.91 28.77
C GLU A 174 -3.87 21.14 30.09
N ILE A 175 -4.31 19.88 30.14
CA ILE A 175 -4.21 19.05 31.34
C ILE A 175 -2.74 18.76 31.64
N SER A 176 -2.23 19.32 32.74
CA SER A 176 -0.83 19.17 33.16
C SER A 176 -0.53 17.80 33.79
N ASP A 177 -1.50 17.21 34.49
CA ASP A 177 -1.39 15.85 35.04
C ASP A 177 -1.44 14.82 33.90
N GLY A 178 -0.28 14.20 33.63
CA GLY A 178 -0.14 13.19 32.59
C GLY A 178 -1.00 11.94 32.80
N ASP A 179 -1.25 11.53 34.04
CA ASP A 179 -2.07 10.36 34.36
C ASP A 179 -3.56 10.68 34.23
N ALA A 180 -3.99 11.89 34.64
CA ALA A 180 -5.33 12.38 34.34
C ALA A 180 -5.57 12.49 32.83
N LYS A 181 -4.61 13.04 32.07
CA LYS A 181 -4.69 13.13 30.61
C LYS A 181 -4.82 11.74 29.97
N ILE A 182 -4.00 10.76 30.39
CA ILE A 182 -4.08 9.38 29.87
C ILE A 182 -5.45 8.75 30.17
N ARG A 183 -6.00 8.92 31.38
CA ARG A 183 -7.33 8.41 31.74
C ARG A 183 -8.43 8.96 30.81
N ILE A 184 -8.45 10.27 30.61
CA ILE A 184 -9.41 10.93 29.70
C ILE A 184 -9.25 10.43 28.26
N LEU A 185 -8.01 10.21 27.81
CA LEU A 185 -7.77 9.68 26.46
C LEU A 185 -8.28 8.24 26.32
N PHE A 186 -8.17 7.40 27.34
CA PHE A 186 -8.80 6.08 27.31
C PHE A 186 -10.33 6.16 27.28
N ASP A 187 -10.95 7.11 27.99
CA ASP A 187 -12.40 7.33 27.88
C ASP A 187 -12.79 7.80 26.48
N LEU A 188 -11.95 8.64 25.85
CA LEU A 188 -12.16 9.08 24.47
C LEU A 188 -12.05 7.95 23.44
N CYS A 189 -11.44 6.81 23.77
CA CYS A 189 -11.49 5.62 22.91
C CYS A 189 -12.91 5.07 22.75
N GLU A 190 -13.85 5.45 23.62
CA GLU A 190 -15.28 5.09 23.53
C GLU A 190 -16.16 6.27 23.06
N SER A 191 -15.56 7.39 22.66
CA SER A 191 -16.31 8.53 22.14
C SER A 191 -17.11 8.14 20.89
N PRO A 192 -18.35 8.61 20.66
CA PRO A 192 -19.03 8.46 19.37
C PRO A 192 -18.32 9.23 18.25
N ASP A 193 -17.55 10.26 18.60
CA ASP A 193 -16.77 11.06 17.66
C ASP A 193 -15.51 10.29 17.20
N PRO A 194 -15.44 9.87 15.91
CA PRO A 194 -14.31 9.13 15.38
C PRO A 194 -13.01 9.94 15.33
N VAL A 195 -13.06 11.28 15.28
CA VAL A 195 -11.87 12.14 15.30
C VAL A 195 -11.23 12.10 16.68
N LEU A 196 -12.05 12.18 17.74
CA LEU A 196 -11.59 12.07 19.12
C LEU A 196 -11.08 10.66 19.42
N ARG A 197 -11.82 9.60 19.06
CA ARG A 197 -11.36 8.21 19.26
C ARG A 197 -9.99 7.96 18.64
N ARG A 198 -9.81 8.36 17.37
CA ARG A 198 -8.55 8.16 16.64
C ARG A 198 -7.39 8.95 17.22
N SER A 199 -7.64 10.20 17.61
CA SER A 199 -6.63 11.04 18.24
C SER A 199 -6.14 10.43 19.56
N ALA A 200 -7.08 9.91 20.35
CA ALA A 200 -6.78 9.19 21.57
C ALA A 200 -5.95 7.92 21.34
N TRP A 201 -6.35 7.04 20.43
CA TRP A 201 -5.58 5.84 20.09
C TRP A 201 -4.15 6.15 19.70
N ARG A 202 -3.94 7.17 18.85
CA ARG A 202 -2.60 7.51 18.37
C ARG A 202 -1.69 7.97 19.50
N TYR A 203 -2.23 8.77 20.43
CA TYR A 203 -1.49 9.19 21.61
C TYR A 203 -1.18 8.00 22.54
N ILE A 204 -2.20 7.19 22.85
CA ILE A 204 -2.06 6.00 23.71
C ILE A 204 -1.03 5.03 23.12
N ARG A 205 -1.09 4.79 21.81
CA ARG A 205 -0.13 3.97 21.07
C ARG A 205 1.31 4.44 21.30
N MET A 206 1.56 5.74 21.14
CA MET A 206 2.90 6.31 21.37
C MET A 206 3.35 6.14 22.82
N LYS A 207 2.44 6.24 23.79
CA LYS A 207 2.74 5.98 25.21
C LYS A 207 3.04 4.50 25.44
N VAL A 208 2.17 3.59 25.03
CA VAL A 208 2.36 2.13 25.17
C VAL A 208 3.68 1.67 24.54
N TYR A 209 4.06 2.19 23.37
CA TYR A 209 5.36 1.86 22.78
C TYR A 209 6.55 2.34 23.61
N ARG A 210 6.44 3.50 24.28
CA ARG A 210 7.52 4.06 25.12
C ARG A 210 7.54 3.48 26.54
N SER A 211 6.39 3.06 27.07
CA SER A 211 6.21 2.62 28.46
C SER A 211 5.50 1.27 28.58
N GLY A 212 5.83 0.33 27.70
CA GLY A 212 5.20 -1.00 27.54
C GLY A 212 5.23 -1.95 28.75
N LYS A 213 5.65 -1.48 29.93
CA LYS A 213 5.63 -2.22 31.20
C LYS A 213 4.59 -1.70 32.20
N SER A 214 3.83 -0.64 31.90
CA SER A 214 2.81 -0.12 32.82
C SER A 214 1.62 -1.08 32.93
N THR A 215 1.36 -1.54 34.16
CA THR A 215 0.24 -2.42 34.50
C THR A 215 -1.12 -1.73 34.27
N GLU A 216 -1.20 -0.43 34.51
CA GLU A 216 -2.41 0.35 34.31
C GLU A 216 -2.71 0.56 32.81
N LEU A 217 -1.69 0.86 31.99
CA LEU A 217 -1.85 0.91 30.54
C LEU A 217 -2.33 -0.43 29.99
N ARG A 218 -1.81 -1.54 30.52
CA ARG A 218 -2.23 -2.89 30.13
C ARG A 218 -3.72 -3.12 30.42
N LYS A 219 -4.20 -2.81 31.62
CA LYS A 219 -5.62 -2.96 31.99
C LYS A 219 -6.52 -2.18 31.02
N ASN A 220 -6.15 -0.94 30.71
CA ASN A 220 -6.93 -0.11 29.81
C ASN A 220 -6.91 -0.61 28.35
N VAL A 221 -5.77 -1.11 27.86
CA VAL A 221 -5.70 -1.78 26.54
C VAL A 221 -6.58 -3.03 26.48
N ILE A 222 -6.63 -3.82 27.56
CA ILE A 222 -7.52 -4.99 27.63
C ILE A 222 -9.00 -4.56 27.57
N LYS A 223 -9.37 -3.47 28.25
CA LYS A 223 -10.74 -2.91 28.20
C LYS A 223 -11.16 -2.53 26.77
N MET A 224 -10.24 -1.98 25.97
CA MET A 224 -10.50 -1.61 24.56
C MET A 224 -10.99 -2.80 23.70
N LEU A 225 -10.59 -4.04 24.03
CA LEU A 225 -11.04 -5.23 23.31
C LEU A 225 -12.55 -5.51 23.44
N SER A 226 -13.21 -4.90 24.42
CA SER A 226 -14.66 -5.02 24.63
C SER A 226 -15.44 -3.80 24.14
N SER A 227 -14.78 -2.90 23.41
CA SER A 227 -15.42 -1.69 22.86
C SER A 227 -16.57 -2.04 21.91
N LYS A 228 -17.62 -1.22 21.92
CA LYS A 228 -18.69 -1.31 20.91
C LYS A 228 -18.21 -0.90 19.51
N TYR A 229 -17.11 -0.14 19.42
CA TYR A 229 -16.56 0.29 18.14
C TYR A 229 -15.45 -0.66 17.65
N PRO A 230 -15.57 -1.23 16.44
CA PRO A 230 -14.56 -2.15 15.91
C PRO A 230 -13.17 -1.52 15.74
N ASP A 231 -13.11 -0.23 15.43
CA ASP A 231 -11.86 0.51 15.27
C ASP A 231 -11.07 0.62 16.60
N THR A 232 -11.76 0.80 17.73
CA THR A 232 -11.17 0.71 19.07
C THR A 232 -10.69 -0.71 19.40
N ARG A 233 -11.47 -1.74 19.05
CA ARG A 233 -11.06 -3.14 19.29
C ARG A 233 -9.82 -3.51 18.47
N ILE A 234 -9.76 -3.11 17.20
CA ILE A 234 -8.57 -3.25 16.33
C ILE A 234 -7.36 -2.60 16.99
N GLU A 235 -7.51 -1.39 17.52
CA GLU A 235 -6.40 -0.72 18.20
C GLU A 235 -5.97 -1.47 19.46
N GLY A 236 -6.91 -1.92 20.28
CA GLY A 236 -6.62 -2.75 21.46
C GLY A 236 -5.79 -3.99 21.09
N VAL A 237 -6.16 -4.69 20.01
CA VAL A 237 -5.42 -5.83 19.46
C VAL A 237 -3.99 -5.44 19.07
N ASN A 238 -3.83 -4.35 18.32
CA ASN A 238 -2.51 -3.87 17.88
C ASN A 238 -1.62 -3.47 19.07
N LEU A 239 -2.19 -2.86 20.10
CA LEU A 239 -1.48 -2.45 21.30
C LEU A 239 -1.10 -3.63 22.19
N LEU A 240 -1.93 -4.67 22.27
CA LEU A 240 -1.59 -5.90 22.98
C LEU A 240 -0.27 -6.51 22.48
N ALA A 241 0.00 -6.39 21.18
CA ALA A 241 1.23 -6.88 20.58
C ALA A 241 2.50 -6.29 21.18
N CYS A 242 2.40 -5.09 21.77
CA CYS A 242 3.52 -4.38 22.37
C CYS A 242 3.98 -5.02 23.68
N PHE A 243 3.11 -5.73 24.38
CA PHE A 243 3.44 -6.39 25.65
C PHE A 243 4.27 -7.67 25.47
N LYS A 244 4.17 -8.30 24.29
CA LYS A 244 4.98 -9.47 23.88
C LYS A 244 5.04 -10.61 24.92
N ASP A 245 3.91 -10.89 25.57
CA ASP A 245 3.79 -11.98 26.54
C ASP A 245 2.65 -12.95 26.20
N ALA A 246 2.66 -14.11 26.86
CA ALA A 246 1.72 -15.20 26.59
C ALA A 246 0.26 -14.83 26.86
N GLU A 247 0.01 -13.87 27.75
CA GLU A 247 -1.35 -13.44 28.08
C GLU A 247 -1.89 -12.47 27.01
N ALA A 248 -1.05 -11.56 26.52
CA ALA A 248 -1.37 -10.76 25.34
C ALA A 248 -1.66 -11.66 24.12
N ALA A 249 -0.87 -12.73 23.94
CA ALA A 249 -1.12 -13.71 22.89
C ALA A 249 -2.52 -14.34 23.00
N LYS A 250 -2.90 -14.85 24.18
CA LYS A 250 -4.24 -15.42 24.41
C LYS A 250 -5.37 -14.43 24.11
N LEU A 251 -5.21 -13.16 24.48
CA LEU A 251 -6.22 -12.15 24.22
C LEU A 251 -6.36 -11.82 22.73
N ILE A 252 -5.25 -11.79 22.00
CA ILE A 252 -5.28 -11.64 20.54
C ILE A 252 -5.92 -12.88 19.88
N VAL A 253 -5.69 -14.09 20.40
CA VAL A 253 -6.42 -15.30 19.94
C VAL A 253 -7.91 -15.13 20.10
N LYS A 254 -8.36 -14.64 21.26
CA LYS A 254 -9.77 -14.39 21.50
C LYS A 254 -10.33 -13.38 20.49
N ALA A 255 -9.58 -12.34 20.15
CA ALA A 255 -9.97 -11.35 19.13
C ALA A 255 -10.02 -11.91 17.70
N ALA A 256 -9.38 -13.05 17.41
CA ALA A 256 -9.53 -13.74 16.14
C ALA A 256 -10.91 -14.42 15.96
N TRP A 257 -11.78 -14.35 16.97
CA TRP A 257 -13.17 -14.79 16.95
C TRP A 257 -14.16 -13.62 17.11
N ASP A 258 -13.70 -12.38 16.93
CA ASP A 258 -14.55 -11.19 17.01
C ASP A 258 -15.66 -11.20 15.93
N PRO A 259 -16.86 -10.67 16.21
CA PRO A 259 -17.92 -10.57 15.22
C PRO A 259 -17.60 -9.62 14.06
N ASP A 260 -16.69 -8.66 14.24
CA ASP A 260 -16.24 -7.77 13.17
C ASP A 260 -15.03 -8.35 12.44
N TYR A 261 -15.20 -8.58 11.14
CA TYR A 261 -14.18 -9.14 10.26
C TYR A 261 -12.85 -8.35 10.28
N ASN A 262 -12.87 -7.01 10.39
CA ASN A 262 -11.65 -6.22 10.40
C ASN A 262 -10.85 -6.41 11.69
N VAL A 263 -11.54 -6.64 12.81
CA VAL A 263 -10.90 -7.02 14.09
C VAL A 263 -10.23 -8.38 13.94
N VAL A 264 -10.93 -9.36 13.36
CA VAL A 264 -10.36 -10.71 13.14
C VAL A 264 -9.13 -10.65 12.23
N ALA A 265 -9.21 -9.94 11.11
CA ALA A 265 -8.08 -9.80 10.19
C ALA A 265 -6.86 -9.16 10.88
N ASN A 266 -7.07 -8.11 11.69
CA ASN A 266 -5.99 -7.49 12.47
C ASN A 266 -5.46 -8.43 13.56
N ALA A 267 -6.32 -9.22 14.21
CA ALA A 267 -5.90 -10.18 15.22
C ALA A 267 -5.01 -11.27 14.61
N ILE A 268 -5.39 -11.84 13.48
CA ILE A 268 -4.59 -12.83 12.73
C ILE A 268 -3.22 -12.25 12.36
N LEU A 269 -3.20 -11.05 11.76
CA LEU A 269 -1.96 -10.35 11.41
C LEU A 269 -1.07 -10.10 12.64
N THR A 270 -1.70 -9.75 13.77
CA THR A 270 -0.98 -9.43 15.00
C THR A 270 -0.43 -10.68 15.70
N LEU A 271 -1.18 -11.79 15.74
CA LEU A 271 -0.74 -13.07 16.31
C LEU A 271 0.60 -13.52 15.73
N TYR A 272 0.73 -13.44 14.41
CA TYR A 272 1.95 -13.85 13.73
C TYR A 272 3.18 -13.03 14.18
N ARG A 273 2.99 -11.76 14.56
CA ARG A 273 4.08 -10.86 14.99
C ARG A 273 4.62 -11.15 16.38
N ILE A 274 3.86 -11.84 17.24
CA ILE A 274 4.15 -11.92 18.67
C ILE A 274 4.66 -13.29 19.16
N ASP A 275 4.18 -14.39 18.60
CA ASP A 275 4.50 -15.73 19.11
C ASP A 275 4.36 -16.79 17.99
N ARG A 276 5.46 -17.08 17.30
CA ARG A 276 5.42 -17.84 16.04
C ARG A 276 4.91 -19.28 16.20
N PRO A 277 5.36 -20.11 17.17
CA PRO A 277 4.89 -21.49 17.28
C PRO A 277 3.40 -21.58 17.64
N LYS A 278 2.95 -20.78 18.61
CA LYS A 278 1.55 -20.82 19.05
C LYS A 278 0.63 -20.19 18.00
N ALA A 279 1.02 -19.07 17.39
CA ALA A 279 0.26 -18.40 16.34
C ALA A 279 -0.04 -19.36 15.18
N VAL A 280 0.91 -20.22 14.81
CA VAL A 280 0.70 -21.25 13.80
C VAL A 280 -0.43 -22.21 14.16
N GLU A 281 -0.47 -22.76 15.38
CA GLU A 281 -1.55 -23.65 15.83
C GLU A 281 -2.91 -22.96 15.77
N ILE A 282 -2.95 -21.69 16.17
CA ILE A 282 -4.17 -20.87 16.13
C ILE A 282 -4.60 -20.63 14.68
N LEU A 283 -3.68 -20.27 13.78
CA LEU A 283 -3.98 -20.06 12.36
C LEU A 283 -4.48 -21.35 11.70
N VAL A 284 -3.89 -22.50 12.03
CA VAL A 284 -4.39 -23.81 11.59
C VAL A 284 -5.81 -24.06 12.12
N GLY A 285 -6.09 -23.73 13.38
CA GLY A 285 -7.42 -23.80 13.98
C GLY A 285 -8.44 -22.87 13.31
N LEU A 286 -8.05 -21.64 12.98
CA LEU A 286 -8.88 -20.66 12.27
C LEU A 286 -9.23 -21.09 10.84
N GLY A 287 -8.50 -22.05 10.26
CA GLY A 287 -8.91 -22.74 9.05
C GLY A 287 -10.26 -23.47 9.16
N LYS A 288 -10.78 -23.68 10.38
CA LYS A 288 -12.12 -24.26 10.66
C LYS A 288 -13.17 -23.21 11.04
N HIS A 289 -12.84 -21.92 11.02
CA HIS A 289 -13.74 -20.85 11.42
C HIS A 289 -14.99 -20.81 10.52
N LYS A 290 -16.17 -20.45 11.07
CA LYS A 290 -17.43 -20.38 10.29
C LYS A 290 -17.38 -19.34 9.17
N ASP A 291 -16.73 -18.22 9.45
CA ASP A 291 -16.52 -17.12 8.49
C ASP A 291 -15.37 -17.47 7.53
N HIS A 292 -15.65 -17.35 6.23
CA HIS A 292 -14.74 -17.70 5.15
C HIS A 292 -13.59 -16.71 4.97
N MET A 293 -13.82 -15.44 5.29
CA MET A 293 -12.76 -14.43 5.24
C MET A 293 -11.71 -14.76 6.29
N VAL A 294 -12.12 -15.13 7.49
CA VAL A 294 -11.23 -15.58 8.57
C VAL A 294 -10.38 -16.78 8.13
N ARG A 295 -11.00 -17.80 7.52
CA ARG A 295 -10.27 -18.94 6.94
C ARG A 295 -9.27 -18.52 5.86
N THR A 296 -9.64 -17.54 5.03
CA THR A 296 -8.79 -17.02 3.95
C THR A 296 -7.57 -16.28 4.49
N PHE A 297 -7.75 -15.40 5.48
CA PHE A 297 -6.63 -14.72 6.16
C PHE A 297 -5.72 -15.71 6.89
N ALA A 298 -6.29 -16.74 7.51
CA ALA A 298 -5.50 -17.79 8.13
C ALA A 298 -4.63 -18.56 7.11
N CYS A 299 -5.17 -18.97 5.93
CA CYS A 299 -4.31 -19.60 4.91
C CYS A 299 -3.23 -18.63 4.42
N LEU A 300 -3.59 -17.36 4.19
CA LEU A 300 -2.67 -16.34 3.71
C LEU A 300 -1.48 -16.13 4.66
N GLU A 301 -1.75 -15.96 5.95
CA GLU A 301 -0.70 -15.78 6.94
C GLU A 301 0.12 -17.06 7.14
N LEU A 302 -0.46 -18.26 7.03
CA LEU A 302 0.35 -19.49 7.00
C LEU A 302 1.30 -19.52 5.79
N TYR A 303 0.84 -19.08 4.62
CA TYR A 303 1.65 -19.04 3.40
C TYR A 303 2.79 -18.03 3.48
N ARG A 304 2.50 -16.76 3.82
CA ARG A 304 3.48 -15.66 3.89
C ARG A 304 4.68 -16.00 4.76
N ASN A 305 4.48 -16.94 5.68
CA ASN A 305 5.42 -17.32 6.69
C ASN A 305 6.04 -18.70 6.46
N GLY A 306 5.79 -19.29 5.29
CA GLY A 306 6.36 -20.56 4.85
C GLY A 306 5.94 -21.76 5.70
N HIS A 307 4.85 -21.67 6.46
CA HIS A 307 4.44 -22.77 7.34
C HIS A 307 3.82 -23.91 6.52
N PRO A 308 4.27 -25.17 6.62
CA PRO A 308 3.81 -26.27 5.76
C PRO A 308 2.29 -26.50 5.80
N GLY A 309 1.64 -26.15 6.93
CA GLY A 309 0.18 -26.22 7.08
C GLY A 309 -0.63 -25.33 6.12
N HIS A 310 0.00 -24.37 5.42
CA HIS A 310 -0.71 -23.54 4.43
C HIS A 310 -1.29 -24.36 3.27
N LYS A 311 -0.59 -25.44 2.82
CA LYS A 311 -1.09 -26.32 1.76
C LYS A 311 -2.45 -26.91 2.12
N GLU A 312 -2.54 -27.46 3.33
CA GLU A 312 -3.77 -28.08 3.84
C GLU A 312 -4.87 -27.05 4.13
N ALA A 313 -4.51 -25.87 4.66
CA ALA A 313 -5.45 -24.78 4.86
C ALA A 313 -6.06 -24.31 3.53
N CYS A 314 -5.24 -24.20 2.49
CA CYS A 314 -5.71 -23.83 1.16
C CYS A 314 -6.51 -24.96 0.51
N ARG A 315 -6.16 -26.24 0.71
CA ARG A 315 -6.97 -27.38 0.25
C ARG A 315 -8.38 -27.33 0.84
N LYS A 316 -8.50 -27.06 2.15
CA LYS A 316 -9.81 -26.90 2.82
C LYS A 316 -10.59 -25.69 2.32
N LEU A 317 -9.91 -24.56 2.11
CA LEU A 317 -10.54 -23.34 1.62
C LEU A 317 -11.13 -23.54 0.21
N PHE A 318 -10.36 -24.17 -0.67
CA PHE A 318 -10.75 -24.50 -2.05
C PHE A 318 -11.67 -25.74 -2.14
N ALA A 319 -11.86 -26.51 -1.07
CA ALA A 319 -12.87 -27.56 -0.99
C ALA A 319 -14.28 -27.03 -0.69
N SER A 320 -14.43 -25.73 -0.35
CA SER A 320 -15.73 -25.10 -0.11
C SER A 320 -16.65 -25.23 -1.31
N LYS A 321 -17.95 -25.48 -1.05
CA LYS A 321 -19.02 -25.43 -2.06
C LYS A 321 -19.65 -24.05 -2.22
N ASP A 322 -19.39 -23.14 -1.27
CA ASP A 322 -19.90 -21.77 -1.32
C ASP A 322 -19.03 -20.93 -2.25
N GLU A 323 -19.64 -20.39 -3.31
CA GLU A 323 -18.97 -19.58 -4.34
C GLU A 323 -18.30 -18.34 -3.74
N LYS A 324 -18.89 -17.69 -2.73
CA LYS A 324 -18.32 -16.49 -2.10
C LYS A 324 -16.96 -16.80 -1.47
N VAL A 325 -16.85 -17.99 -0.88
CA VAL A 325 -15.59 -18.49 -0.30
C VAL A 325 -14.56 -18.72 -1.38
N LEU A 326 -14.95 -19.37 -2.48
CA LEU A 326 -14.04 -19.65 -3.59
C LEU A 326 -13.57 -18.37 -4.28
N ILE A 327 -14.47 -17.39 -4.48
CA ILE A 327 -14.15 -16.07 -5.01
C ILE A 327 -13.15 -15.34 -4.10
N ALA A 328 -13.42 -15.30 -2.79
CA ALA A 328 -12.53 -14.67 -1.82
C ALA A 328 -11.16 -15.35 -1.79
N ALA A 329 -11.14 -16.68 -1.77
CA ALA A 329 -9.91 -17.48 -1.78
C ALA A 329 -9.06 -17.24 -3.03
N ALA A 330 -9.67 -17.34 -4.21
CA ALA A 330 -9.01 -17.10 -5.49
C ALA A 330 -8.45 -15.68 -5.56
N LYS A 331 -9.23 -14.67 -5.18
CA LYS A 331 -8.79 -13.26 -5.24
C LYS A 331 -7.69 -12.93 -4.23
N MET A 332 -7.79 -13.39 -3.00
CA MET A 332 -6.85 -13.06 -1.91
C MET A 332 -5.51 -13.77 -2.07
N LEU A 333 -5.51 -15.08 -2.26
CA LEU A 333 -4.29 -15.88 -2.31
C LEU A 333 -3.48 -15.57 -3.57
N THR A 334 -4.15 -15.33 -4.69
CA THR A 334 -3.50 -14.89 -5.93
C THR A 334 -2.91 -13.49 -5.80
N ARG A 335 -3.61 -12.53 -5.18
CA ARG A 335 -3.06 -11.19 -4.90
C ARG A 335 -1.86 -11.22 -3.97
N ALA A 336 -1.84 -12.16 -3.04
CA ALA A 336 -0.72 -12.35 -2.14
C ALA A 336 0.53 -12.94 -2.81
N GLY A 337 0.44 -13.34 -4.09
CA GLY A 337 1.54 -13.98 -4.79
C GLY A 337 1.89 -15.33 -4.17
N VAL A 338 0.87 -16.13 -3.81
CA VAL A 338 1.10 -17.53 -3.44
C VAL A 338 1.79 -18.24 -4.60
N ARG A 339 2.90 -18.93 -4.34
CA ARG A 339 3.78 -19.59 -5.32
C ARG A 339 4.23 -20.97 -4.84
N GLY A 340 4.87 -21.72 -5.73
CA GLY A 340 5.46 -23.02 -5.43
C GLY A 340 4.46 -24.17 -5.47
N GLU A 341 4.80 -25.28 -4.82
CA GLU A 341 4.01 -26.53 -4.87
C GLU A 341 2.55 -26.35 -4.45
N ALA A 342 2.26 -25.46 -3.48
CA ALA A 342 0.88 -25.20 -3.08
C ALA A 342 0.02 -24.65 -4.22
N VAL A 343 0.59 -23.82 -5.10
CA VAL A 343 -0.10 -23.34 -6.29
C VAL A 343 -0.33 -24.49 -7.26
N LYS A 344 0.73 -25.23 -7.58
CA LYS A 344 0.69 -26.31 -8.57
C LYS A 344 -0.25 -27.45 -8.17
N GLU A 345 -0.19 -27.87 -6.91
CA GLU A 345 -0.89 -29.07 -6.42
C GLU A 345 -2.33 -28.79 -5.99
N VAL A 346 -2.64 -27.56 -5.53
CA VAL A 346 -3.92 -27.27 -4.87
C VAL A 346 -4.66 -26.14 -5.57
N ILE A 347 -4.04 -24.96 -5.70
CA ILE A 347 -4.75 -23.76 -6.16
C ILE A 347 -5.05 -23.87 -7.66
N TYR A 348 -4.04 -24.16 -8.48
CA TYR A 348 -4.17 -24.21 -9.93
C TYR A 348 -5.24 -25.22 -10.39
N PRO A 349 -5.22 -26.51 -9.99
CA PRO A 349 -6.26 -27.45 -10.41
C PRO A 349 -7.67 -27.02 -9.99
N LYS A 350 -7.81 -26.40 -8.82
CA LYS A 350 -9.13 -25.91 -8.38
C LYS A 350 -9.60 -24.72 -9.21
N LEU A 351 -8.72 -23.77 -9.52
CA LEU A 351 -9.06 -22.63 -10.37
C LEU A 351 -9.46 -23.09 -11.77
N VAL A 352 -8.82 -24.13 -12.32
CA VAL A 352 -9.26 -24.75 -13.58
C VAL A 352 -10.67 -25.32 -13.44
N GLY A 353 -10.95 -26.08 -12.38
CA GLY A 353 -12.29 -26.61 -12.12
C GLY A 353 -13.36 -25.55 -11.87
N MET A 354 -12.98 -24.33 -11.51
CA MET A 354 -13.88 -23.17 -11.36
C MET A 354 -14.21 -22.48 -12.70
N LEU A 355 -13.65 -22.95 -13.83
CA LEU A 355 -14.00 -22.43 -15.16
C LEU A 355 -15.30 -23.06 -15.68
N ASP A 356 -15.67 -24.23 -15.19
CA ASP A 356 -16.85 -24.98 -15.63
C ASP A 356 -18.09 -24.60 -14.80
N ASN A 357 -19.24 -24.39 -15.47
CA ASN A 357 -20.57 -24.19 -14.87
C ASN A 357 -20.62 -23.19 -13.68
N SER A 358 -19.89 -22.08 -13.81
CA SER A 358 -19.68 -21.11 -12.72
C SER A 358 -20.42 -19.80 -12.97
N SER A 359 -20.82 -19.12 -11.90
CA SER A 359 -21.32 -17.75 -11.98
C SER A 359 -20.27 -16.82 -12.59
N GLU A 360 -20.68 -15.71 -13.21
CA GLU A 360 -19.75 -14.75 -13.83
C GLU A 360 -18.70 -14.21 -12.83
N GLU A 361 -19.07 -14.06 -11.56
CA GLU A 361 -18.16 -13.62 -10.51
C GLU A 361 -17.12 -14.67 -10.15
N LEU A 362 -17.54 -15.94 -10.09
CA LEU A 362 -16.66 -17.09 -9.83
C LEU A 362 -15.71 -17.32 -11.01
N LEU A 363 -16.23 -17.24 -12.24
CA LEU A 363 -15.45 -17.30 -13.47
C LEU A 363 -14.40 -16.19 -13.51
N SER A 364 -14.80 -14.95 -13.25
CA SER A 364 -13.88 -13.80 -13.20
C SER A 364 -12.79 -14.00 -12.13
N ALA A 365 -13.15 -14.51 -10.95
CA ALA A 365 -12.18 -14.82 -9.89
C ALA A 365 -11.21 -15.94 -10.28
N ALA A 366 -11.69 -16.98 -10.97
CA ALA A 366 -10.89 -18.09 -11.46
C ALA A 366 -9.87 -17.64 -12.52
N LEU A 367 -10.33 -16.87 -13.51
CA LEU A 367 -9.47 -16.31 -14.57
C LEU A 367 -8.41 -15.35 -14.00
N PHE A 368 -8.81 -14.49 -13.07
CA PHE A 368 -7.87 -13.65 -12.32
C PHE A 368 -6.87 -14.51 -11.53
N GLY A 369 -7.36 -15.57 -10.88
CA GLY A 369 -6.54 -16.54 -10.16
C GLY A 369 -5.43 -17.14 -11.03
N LEU A 370 -5.84 -17.74 -12.15
CA LEU A 370 -4.96 -18.42 -13.11
C LEU A 370 -3.91 -17.46 -13.67
N SER A 371 -4.27 -16.20 -13.89
CA SER A 371 -3.35 -15.21 -14.43
C SER A 371 -2.17 -14.85 -13.53
N ALA A 372 -2.27 -15.10 -12.23
CA ALA A 372 -1.19 -14.85 -11.29
C ALA A 372 -0.60 -16.13 -10.70
N CYS A 373 -1.05 -17.30 -11.18
CA CYS A 373 -0.27 -18.52 -11.11
C CYS A 373 0.89 -18.40 -12.12
N ASP A 374 2.11 -18.76 -11.71
CA ASP A 374 3.28 -18.75 -12.60
C ASP A 374 3.29 -20.00 -13.52
N GLU A 375 2.13 -20.36 -14.08
CA GLU A 375 1.94 -21.54 -14.93
C GLU A 375 1.75 -21.09 -16.40
N PRO A 376 2.70 -21.39 -17.31
CA PRO A 376 2.59 -21.02 -18.72
C PRO A 376 1.34 -21.61 -19.40
N GLU A 377 0.89 -22.77 -18.96
CA GLU A 377 -0.31 -23.46 -19.44
C GLU A 377 -1.60 -22.66 -19.19
N ALA A 378 -1.59 -21.72 -18.23
CA ALA A 378 -2.72 -20.84 -17.95
C ALA A 378 -3.16 -20.07 -19.20
N LEU A 379 -2.25 -19.77 -20.13
CA LEU A 379 -2.58 -19.06 -21.38
C LEU A 379 -3.52 -19.84 -22.28
N ARG A 380 -3.40 -21.17 -22.34
CA ARG A 380 -4.31 -22.03 -23.11
C ARG A 380 -5.71 -22.03 -22.51
N LEU A 381 -5.82 -21.82 -21.20
CA LEU A 381 -7.09 -21.70 -20.50
C LEU A 381 -7.70 -20.31 -20.63
N LEU A 382 -6.87 -19.26 -20.63
CA LEU A 382 -7.32 -17.87 -20.70
C LEU A 382 -7.82 -17.48 -22.10
N MET A 383 -7.09 -17.85 -23.15
CA MET A 383 -7.38 -17.42 -24.53
C MET A 383 -8.82 -17.65 -25.03
N PRO A 384 -9.43 -18.83 -24.83
CA PRO A 384 -10.80 -19.11 -25.29
C PRO A 384 -11.86 -18.15 -24.72
N PHE A 385 -11.61 -17.55 -23.56
CA PHE A 385 -12.58 -16.64 -22.93
C PHE A 385 -12.64 -15.25 -23.58
N LEU A 386 -11.71 -14.91 -24.48
CA LEU A 386 -11.80 -13.68 -25.28
C LEU A 386 -12.94 -13.74 -26.30
N VAL A 387 -13.26 -14.93 -26.81
CA VAL A 387 -14.29 -15.13 -27.86
C VAL A 387 -15.61 -15.68 -27.35
N LYS A 388 -15.63 -16.33 -26.18
CA LYS A 388 -16.86 -16.88 -25.61
C LYS A 388 -17.90 -15.77 -25.43
N LYS A 389 -19.07 -15.94 -26.05
CA LYS A 389 -20.14 -14.92 -26.13
C LYS A 389 -20.71 -14.54 -24.76
N GLU A 390 -20.77 -15.51 -23.86
CA GLU A 390 -21.30 -15.35 -22.49
C GLU A 390 -20.35 -14.55 -21.58
N THR A 391 -19.08 -14.42 -21.94
CA THR A 391 -18.08 -13.70 -21.14
C THR A 391 -18.31 -12.19 -21.25
N SER A 392 -18.51 -11.52 -20.11
CA SER A 392 -18.69 -10.06 -20.10
C SER A 392 -17.44 -9.31 -20.57
N GLY A 393 -17.60 -8.08 -21.09
CA GLY A 393 -16.48 -7.23 -21.49
C GLY A 393 -15.48 -6.95 -20.36
N LYS A 394 -15.95 -6.91 -19.10
CA LYS A 394 -15.10 -6.79 -17.91
C LYS A 394 -14.23 -8.04 -17.72
N THR A 395 -14.84 -9.22 -17.83
CA THR A 395 -14.10 -10.49 -17.72
C THR A 395 -13.11 -10.67 -18.87
N LYS A 396 -13.48 -10.30 -20.11
CA LYS A 396 -12.52 -10.28 -21.24
C LYS A 396 -11.32 -9.37 -20.96
N ALA A 397 -11.54 -8.19 -20.37
CA ALA A 397 -10.43 -7.30 -19.99
C ALA A 397 -9.54 -7.88 -18.89
N GLU A 398 -10.11 -8.62 -17.94
CA GLU A 398 -9.35 -9.37 -16.94
C GLU A 398 -8.53 -10.50 -17.58
N VAL A 399 -9.09 -11.20 -18.57
CA VAL A 399 -8.38 -12.22 -19.36
C VAL A 399 -7.19 -11.60 -20.10
N VAL A 400 -7.38 -10.48 -20.81
CA VAL A 400 -6.28 -9.76 -21.48
C VAL A 400 -5.22 -9.29 -20.49
N ARG A 401 -5.64 -8.72 -19.35
CA ARG A 401 -4.71 -8.36 -18.27
C ARG A 401 -3.95 -9.59 -17.76
N GLY A 402 -4.63 -10.71 -17.67
CA GLY A 402 -4.06 -11.94 -17.18
C GLY A 402 -3.02 -12.55 -18.12
N ILE A 403 -3.33 -12.61 -19.42
CA ILE A 403 -2.39 -12.99 -20.48
C ILE A 403 -1.14 -12.11 -20.42
N HIS A 404 -1.32 -10.79 -20.26
CA HIS A 404 -0.23 -9.85 -20.11
C HIS A 404 0.63 -10.15 -18.87
N HIS A 405 0.02 -10.46 -17.72
CA HIS A 405 0.76 -10.82 -16.51
C HIS A 405 1.56 -12.12 -16.68
N VAL A 406 0.97 -13.17 -17.25
CA VAL A 406 1.68 -14.42 -17.53
C VAL A 406 2.90 -14.13 -18.40
N LEU A 407 2.72 -13.40 -19.51
CA LEU A 407 3.80 -13.02 -20.43
C LEU A 407 4.93 -12.19 -19.81
N LEU A 408 4.62 -11.27 -18.90
CA LEU A 408 5.63 -10.48 -18.23
C LEU A 408 6.47 -11.32 -17.27
N ARG A 409 5.84 -12.27 -16.57
CA ARG A 409 6.52 -13.09 -15.56
C ARG A 409 7.38 -14.18 -16.17
N THR A 410 6.97 -14.67 -17.32
CA THR A 410 7.72 -15.69 -18.03
C THR A 410 8.78 -15.11 -18.95
N LYS A 411 8.80 -13.80 -19.21
CA LYS A 411 9.55 -13.13 -20.31
C LYS A 411 11.01 -13.60 -20.49
N ASP A 412 11.73 -13.96 -19.43
CA ASP A 412 13.12 -14.44 -19.49
C ASP A 412 13.24 -15.95 -19.83
N GLU A 413 12.22 -16.76 -19.53
CA GLU A 413 12.14 -18.21 -19.84
C GLU A 413 11.21 -18.52 -21.03
N TYR A 414 10.32 -17.58 -21.41
CA TYR A 414 9.10 -17.82 -22.18
C TYR A 414 9.32 -18.27 -23.63
N PHE A 415 10.43 -17.85 -24.25
CA PHE A 415 10.71 -18.24 -25.64
C PHE A 415 11.83 -19.26 -25.77
N ALA A 416 12.67 -19.41 -24.75
CA ALA A 416 13.76 -20.36 -24.79
C ALA A 416 13.30 -21.79 -24.42
N GLY A 417 12.31 -21.93 -23.51
CA GLY A 417 11.92 -23.22 -22.95
C GLY A 417 10.62 -23.86 -23.45
N ASN A 418 9.73 -23.14 -24.15
CA ASN A 418 8.40 -23.66 -24.51
C ASN A 418 7.90 -23.22 -25.92
N PRO A 419 8.43 -23.84 -27.00
CA PRO A 419 8.12 -23.45 -28.38
C PRO A 419 6.65 -23.65 -28.77
N ASP A 420 5.97 -24.63 -28.17
CA ASP A 420 4.55 -24.88 -28.44
C ASP A 420 3.65 -23.77 -27.93
N LEU A 421 4.00 -23.16 -26.79
CA LEU A 421 3.25 -22.04 -26.24
C LEU A 421 3.44 -20.77 -27.07
N LYS A 422 4.66 -20.55 -27.58
CA LYS A 422 4.95 -19.47 -28.55
C LYS A 422 4.12 -19.62 -29.81
N LYS A 423 4.07 -20.84 -30.37
CA LYS A 423 3.25 -21.17 -31.54
C LYS A 423 1.78 -20.92 -31.26
N TYR A 424 1.26 -21.42 -30.14
CA TYR A 424 -0.13 -21.21 -29.73
C TYR A 424 -0.49 -19.73 -29.61
N LEU A 425 0.37 -18.91 -28.99
CA LEU A 425 0.13 -17.48 -28.86
C LEU A 425 0.17 -16.77 -30.22
N HIS A 426 1.03 -17.19 -31.14
CA HIS A 426 1.05 -16.64 -32.50
C HIS A 426 -0.24 -16.97 -33.26
N GLU A 427 -0.71 -18.22 -33.19
CA GLU A 427 -1.95 -18.67 -33.83
C GLU A 427 -3.18 -17.94 -33.28
N ASN A 428 -3.19 -17.62 -31.99
CA ASN A 428 -4.30 -16.96 -31.32
C ASN A 428 -4.15 -15.43 -31.16
N LEU A 429 -3.11 -14.83 -31.75
CA LEU A 429 -2.81 -13.41 -31.60
C LEU A 429 -3.94 -12.50 -32.13
N HIS A 430 -4.68 -12.98 -33.12
CA HIS A 430 -5.83 -12.29 -33.70
C HIS A 430 -6.91 -11.96 -32.66
N LEU A 431 -7.07 -12.78 -31.61
CA LEU A 431 -8.02 -12.55 -30.51
C LEU A 431 -7.66 -11.32 -29.68
N VAL A 432 -6.36 -11.09 -29.47
CA VAL A 432 -5.85 -9.91 -28.75
C VAL A 432 -6.00 -8.65 -29.60
N ILE A 433 -5.83 -8.78 -30.92
CA ILE A 433 -5.99 -7.68 -31.87
C ILE A 433 -7.46 -7.25 -31.94
N GLU A 434 -8.39 -8.21 -32.05
CA GLU A 434 -9.83 -7.93 -32.06
C GLU A 434 -10.26 -7.20 -30.78
N HIS A 435 -9.76 -7.62 -29.62
CA HIS A 435 -10.03 -6.94 -28.34
C HIS A 435 -9.46 -5.51 -28.29
N LEU A 436 -8.32 -5.24 -28.93
CA LEU A 436 -7.74 -3.90 -29.03
C LEU A 436 -8.52 -3.00 -30.01
N GLU A 437 -9.02 -3.57 -31.09
CA GLU A 437 -9.69 -2.83 -32.18
C GLU A 437 -11.18 -2.60 -31.93
N GLY A 438 -11.83 -3.39 -31.07
CA GLY A 438 -13.22 -3.20 -30.63
C GLY A 438 -13.39 -2.24 -29.43
N ASP A 439 -14.58 -2.26 -28.81
CA ASP A 439 -14.91 -1.48 -27.60
C ASP A 439 -14.28 -2.03 -26.30
N GLY A 440 -13.15 -2.73 -26.43
CA GLY A 440 -12.54 -3.50 -25.36
C GLY A 440 -12.07 -2.66 -24.17
N LEU A 441 -12.43 -3.08 -22.96
CA LEU A 441 -11.85 -2.54 -21.74
C LEU A 441 -10.38 -2.98 -21.62
N ASN A 442 -9.49 -2.08 -21.17
CA ASN A 442 -8.05 -2.30 -20.95
C ASN A 442 -7.15 -2.50 -22.21
N PRO A 443 -7.21 -1.59 -23.20
CA PRO A 443 -6.42 -1.68 -24.45
C PRO A 443 -4.89 -1.60 -24.23
N LYS A 444 -4.43 -1.00 -23.11
CA LYS A 444 -3.00 -0.92 -22.76
C LYS A 444 -2.37 -2.29 -22.51
N SER A 445 -3.13 -3.22 -21.93
CA SER A 445 -2.65 -4.60 -21.72
C SER A 445 -2.52 -5.33 -23.06
N ALA A 446 -3.49 -5.16 -23.98
CA ALA A 446 -3.41 -5.70 -25.33
C ALA A 446 -2.20 -5.17 -26.11
N ILE A 447 -1.95 -3.85 -26.07
CA ILE A 447 -0.74 -3.25 -26.66
C ILE A 447 0.54 -3.86 -26.09
N SER A 448 0.57 -4.07 -24.77
CA SER A 448 1.75 -4.64 -24.10
C SER A 448 2.00 -6.08 -24.53
N ILE A 449 0.94 -6.89 -24.71
CA ILE A 449 1.02 -8.24 -25.26
C ILE A 449 1.59 -8.21 -26.68
N LEU A 450 1.03 -7.37 -27.57
CA LEU A 450 1.48 -7.24 -28.95
C LEU A 450 2.95 -6.80 -29.03
N ARG A 451 3.39 -5.92 -28.13
CA ARG A 451 4.79 -5.52 -28.00
C ARG A 451 5.69 -6.70 -27.61
N ILE A 452 5.30 -7.49 -26.60
CA ILE A 452 6.07 -8.65 -26.12
C ILE A 452 6.18 -9.73 -27.20
N VAL A 453 5.07 -10.04 -27.89
CA VAL A 453 5.03 -11.06 -28.95
C VAL A 453 5.83 -10.60 -30.17
N GLY A 454 5.58 -9.38 -30.61
CA GLY A 454 6.45 -8.71 -31.56
C GLY A 454 6.55 -9.35 -32.95
N THR A 455 5.59 -10.17 -33.37
CA THR A 455 5.51 -10.66 -34.75
C THR A 455 5.20 -9.51 -35.72
N PRO A 456 5.43 -9.67 -37.04
CA PRO A 456 5.02 -8.69 -38.04
C PRO A 456 3.54 -8.31 -37.92
N VAL A 457 2.67 -9.30 -37.66
CA VAL A 457 1.24 -9.10 -37.42
C VAL A 457 0.99 -8.22 -36.18
N ALA A 458 1.70 -8.47 -35.08
CA ALA A 458 1.59 -7.66 -33.87
C ALA A 458 2.02 -6.20 -34.10
N ILE A 459 3.14 -6.00 -34.83
CA ILE A 459 3.65 -4.68 -35.17
C ILE A 459 2.63 -3.92 -36.03
N GLU A 460 2.01 -4.59 -37.01
CA GLU A 460 1.03 -3.95 -37.88
C GLU A 460 -0.24 -3.56 -37.12
N ALA A 461 -0.71 -4.41 -36.21
CA ALA A 461 -1.82 -4.07 -35.30
C ALA A 461 -1.49 -2.85 -34.43
N LEU A 462 -0.27 -2.76 -33.89
CA LEU A 462 0.17 -1.57 -33.13
C LEU A 462 0.16 -0.30 -33.99
N LYS A 463 0.61 -0.36 -35.26
CA LYS A 463 0.55 0.80 -36.17
C LYS A 463 -0.89 1.22 -36.45
N ARG A 464 -1.80 0.27 -36.66
CA ARG A 464 -3.23 0.56 -36.81
C ARG A 464 -3.80 1.23 -35.57
N ALA A 465 -3.45 0.74 -34.37
CA ALA A 465 -3.87 1.35 -33.12
C ALA A 465 -3.36 2.80 -32.97
N VAL A 466 -2.10 3.09 -33.34
CA VAL A 466 -1.58 4.47 -33.37
C VAL A 466 -2.39 5.38 -34.28
N LYS A 467 -2.82 4.89 -35.44
CA LYS A 467 -3.51 5.69 -36.45
C LYS A 467 -4.99 5.89 -36.16
N ASN A 468 -5.67 4.82 -35.72
CA ASN A 468 -7.13 4.71 -35.82
C ASN A 468 -7.84 4.53 -34.48
N HIS A 469 -7.15 4.23 -33.37
CA HIS A 469 -7.83 3.95 -32.10
C HIS A 469 -8.52 5.22 -31.56
N PRO A 470 -9.77 5.17 -31.07
CA PRO A 470 -10.53 6.35 -30.66
C PRO A 470 -9.90 7.11 -29.48
N ASP A 471 -9.36 6.38 -28.50
CA ASP A 471 -8.70 6.96 -27.32
C ASP A 471 -7.27 7.49 -27.62
N PRO A 472 -6.99 8.80 -27.45
CA PRO A 472 -5.67 9.39 -27.68
C PRO A 472 -4.57 8.83 -26.77
N THR A 473 -4.90 8.44 -25.54
CA THR A 473 -3.93 7.88 -24.59
C THR A 473 -3.47 6.49 -25.02
N VAL A 474 -4.35 5.74 -25.69
CA VAL A 474 -4.04 4.43 -26.27
C VAL A 474 -3.17 4.58 -27.51
N ARG A 475 -3.47 5.56 -28.38
CA ARG A 475 -2.61 5.89 -29.53
C ARG A 475 -1.18 6.21 -29.08
N GLN A 476 -1.02 7.06 -28.06
CA GLN A 476 0.27 7.43 -27.50
C GLN A 476 1.01 6.22 -26.90
N PHE A 477 0.31 5.34 -26.18
CA PHE A 477 0.90 4.14 -25.59
C PHE A 477 1.36 3.12 -26.65
N ALA A 478 0.59 2.96 -27.73
CA ALA A 478 0.97 2.13 -28.88
C ALA A 478 2.21 2.71 -29.60
N GLU A 479 2.28 4.03 -29.75
CA GLU A 479 3.43 4.70 -30.37
C GLU A 479 4.71 4.51 -29.55
N ALA A 480 4.62 4.69 -28.22
CA ALA A 480 5.73 4.43 -27.30
C ALA A 480 6.22 2.98 -27.39
N SER A 481 5.28 2.02 -27.45
CA SER A 481 5.59 0.60 -27.58
C SER A 481 6.30 0.24 -28.89
N LEU A 482 6.00 0.95 -29.99
CA LEU A 482 6.70 0.79 -31.27
C LEU A 482 8.11 1.40 -31.26
N LYS A 483 8.31 2.54 -30.59
CA LYS A 483 9.62 3.21 -30.49
C LYS A 483 10.63 2.37 -29.71
N GLU A 484 10.23 1.84 -28.55
CA GLU A 484 11.07 0.99 -27.69
C GLU A 484 11.61 -0.23 -28.46
N LYS A 485 10.82 -0.80 -29.38
CA LYS A 485 11.25 -1.95 -30.18
C LYS A 485 12.20 -1.59 -31.33
N ARG A 486 12.11 -0.38 -31.89
CA ARG A 486 13.06 0.12 -32.89
C ARG A 486 14.46 0.28 -32.29
N GLU A 487 14.55 0.67 -31.02
CA GLU A 487 15.82 0.79 -30.30
C GLU A 487 16.47 -0.57 -29.97
N VAL A 488 15.69 -1.65 -29.87
CA VAL A 488 16.20 -3.01 -29.66
C VAL A 488 16.69 -3.66 -30.96
N ASN A 489 16.05 -3.37 -32.10
CA ASN A 489 16.41 -3.94 -33.41
C ASN A 489 17.40 -3.09 -34.21
N GLY A 490 17.45 -1.78 -33.98
CA GLY A 490 18.50 -0.90 -34.48
C GLY A 490 19.64 -0.93 -33.48
N GLY A 491 20.66 -1.76 -33.72
CA GLY A 491 21.82 -1.91 -32.86
C GLY A 491 22.27 -0.57 -32.30
N CYS A 492 22.44 -0.50 -30.98
CA CYS A 492 22.84 0.69 -30.27
C CYS A 492 24.31 1.04 -30.62
N ALA A 493 24.51 1.63 -31.79
CA ALA A 493 25.66 2.46 -32.11
C ALA A 493 25.42 3.87 -31.54
N SER A 494 25.25 3.96 -30.22
CA SER A 494 25.52 5.20 -29.47
C SER A 494 25.75 4.85 -27.99
N GLY A 495 27.03 4.72 -27.64
CA GLY A 495 27.50 4.33 -26.31
C GLY A 495 27.21 5.37 -25.23
N SER A 496 25.97 5.40 -24.73
CA SER A 496 25.56 6.20 -23.57
C SER A 496 25.20 5.32 -22.35
N GLY A 497 24.63 4.12 -22.55
CA GLY A 497 24.36 3.16 -21.46
C GLY A 497 25.62 2.54 -20.83
N ALA A 498 26.63 2.21 -21.66
CA ALA A 498 27.89 1.65 -21.17
C ALA A 498 28.76 2.69 -20.43
N LYS A 499 28.65 3.98 -20.78
CA LYS A 499 29.38 5.05 -20.09
C LYS A 499 28.83 5.31 -18.68
N ILE A 500 27.51 5.22 -18.46
CA ILE A 500 26.93 5.39 -17.12
C ILE A 500 27.28 4.21 -16.20
N ALA A 501 27.32 2.98 -16.73
CA ALA A 501 27.73 1.79 -15.98
C ALA A 501 29.24 1.78 -15.61
N LEU A 502 30.09 2.44 -16.40
CA LEU A 502 31.53 2.61 -16.12
C LEU A 502 31.87 3.88 -15.32
N LEU A 503 31.04 4.93 -15.38
CA LEU A 503 31.26 6.18 -14.65
C LEU A 503 30.81 6.09 -13.18
N LEU A 504 29.78 5.31 -12.86
CA LEU A 504 29.30 5.18 -11.47
C LEU A 504 30.36 4.56 -10.52
N PRO A 505 31.08 3.48 -10.91
CA PRO A 505 32.17 2.94 -10.10
C PRO A 505 33.35 3.91 -9.95
N LEU A 506 33.66 4.68 -11.00
CA LEU A 506 34.73 5.68 -10.97
C LEU A 506 34.38 6.89 -10.09
N LEU A 507 33.14 7.38 -10.16
CA LEU A 507 32.61 8.43 -9.29
C LEU A 507 32.60 7.98 -7.82
N LEU A 508 32.23 6.73 -7.55
CA LEU A 508 32.29 6.14 -6.20
C LEU A 508 33.73 5.98 -5.69
N LEU A 509 34.68 5.59 -6.54
CA LEU A 509 36.10 5.50 -6.18
C LEU A 509 36.73 6.87 -5.90
N VAL A 510 36.39 7.90 -6.69
CA VAL A 510 36.82 9.28 -6.46
C VAL A 510 36.18 9.82 -5.19
N PHE A 511 34.90 9.54 -4.94
CA PHE A 511 34.21 9.95 -3.71
C PHE A 511 34.83 9.30 -2.47
N PHE A 512 35.16 7.99 -2.51
CA PHE A 512 35.86 7.29 -1.45
C PHE A 512 37.30 7.78 -1.24
N ALA A 513 38.04 8.10 -2.30
CA ALA A 513 39.40 8.64 -2.21
C ALA A 513 39.43 10.04 -1.56
N VAL A 514 38.46 10.90 -1.90
CA VAL A 514 38.30 12.24 -1.29
C VAL A 514 37.87 12.13 0.18
N PHE A 515 36.98 11.19 0.52
CA PHE A 515 36.53 10.98 1.90
C PHE A 515 37.60 10.36 2.80
N ARG A 516 38.39 9.41 2.29
CA ARG A 516 39.49 8.77 3.04
C ARG A 516 40.58 9.77 3.42
N LYS A 517 40.81 10.79 2.58
CA LYS A 517 41.77 11.89 2.87
C LYS A 517 41.27 12.87 3.93
N LYS A 518 39.96 12.95 4.17
CA LYS A 518 39.34 13.85 5.18
C LYS A 518 39.22 13.20 6.56
N ILE A 519 38.97 11.90 6.62
CA ILE A 519 38.82 11.15 7.88
C ILE A 519 40.18 10.87 8.55
N PHE A 520 41.27 10.72 7.79
CA PHE A 520 42.61 10.51 8.37
C PHE A 520 43.34 11.79 8.81
N LYS A 521 42.73 12.97 8.69
CA LYS A 521 43.26 14.24 9.23
C LYS A 521 42.65 14.63 10.59
N THR A 522 41.76 13.81 11.15
CA THR A 522 41.09 14.05 12.44
C THR A 522 41.21 12.86 13.40
N ARG A 523 42.38 12.21 13.39
CA ARG A 523 42.86 11.42 14.52
C ARG A 523 44.19 11.96 14.99
#